data_AF-A0A6A6MUS6-F1
#
_entry.id   AF-A0A6A6MUS6-F1
#
_cell.length_a   1.000
_cell.length_b   1.000
_cell.length_c   1.000
_cell.angle_alpha   90.00
_cell.angle_beta   90.00
_cell.angle_gamma   90.00
#
_symmetry.space_group_name_H-M   'P 1'
#
loop_
_entity.id
_entity.type
_entity.pdbx_description
1 polymer ?
#
loop_
_entity_poly.entity_id
_entity_poly.type
_entity_poly.pdbx_seq_one_letter_code
_entity_poly.pdbx_strand_id
1 'polypeptide(L)'
;MASKAFPIFFFTLIVLISLIPHVALANSNDEKSSPFDFLKHLKGCHKGDKLKGIHELKTYLEHFGYLNYKNQSQANNDDFDDLLESALKTYQLNYHLKVTGSLDSQTVSKMMMPRCGVPDIVNGTTRMTSGKKNQRHSSTSFHTVSHYTFFRGSPKWPASKYSLTYGFLPRTPSRAMDPVARAFQTWAANTHFRFARVQDYTTADIKIGFHRGNHGDGNSFDGRGGILAHAFAPQDGRFHYDADDMGSGCNPRIIED
;
A
#
# COMPACT_ATOMS: atom_id res chain seq x y z
N MET A 1 -44.86 3.38 80.78
CA MET A 1 -43.66 2.96 81.52
C MET A 1 -42.53 2.82 80.51
N ALA A 2 -41.40 3.42 80.84
CA ALA A 2 -40.34 3.80 79.92
C ALA A 2 -39.38 2.65 79.54
N SER A 3 -38.49 2.97 78.58
CA SER A 3 -37.14 2.39 78.41
C SER A 3 -37.13 1.09 77.55
N LYS A 4 -36.28 0.90 76.54
CA LYS A 4 -34.86 1.24 76.36
C LYS A 4 -34.52 1.26 74.86
N ALA A 5 -33.81 2.29 74.39
CA ALA A 5 -33.02 2.22 73.16
C ALA A 5 -31.54 2.18 73.56
N PHE A 6 -30.85 1.10 73.22
CA PHE A 6 -29.40 0.95 73.37
C PHE A 6 -28.71 1.37 72.07
N PRO A 7 -27.60 2.13 72.12
CA PRO A 7 -26.81 2.43 70.94
C PRO A 7 -25.89 1.24 70.63
N ILE A 8 -25.97 0.72 69.41
CA ILE A 8 -25.02 -0.29 68.91
C ILE A 8 -23.82 0.46 68.33
N PHE A 9 -22.68 0.29 68.99
CA PHE A 9 -21.35 0.56 68.45
C PHE A 9 -21.14 -0.26 67.18
N PHE A 10 -20.86 0.39 66.04
CA PHE A 10 -20.19 -0.25 64.91
C PHE A 10 -18.91 0.50 64.60
N PHE A 11 -17.80 -0.25 64.70
CA PHE A 11 -16.45 0.16 64.39
C PHE A 11 -16.34 0.69 62.95
N THR A 12 -15.82 1.90 62.80
CA THR A 12 -15.31 2.42 61.52
C THR A 12 -14.00 1.70 61.17
N LEU A 13 -14.05 0.74 60.25
CA LEU A 13 -12.86 0.23 59.57
C LEU A 13 -12.54 1.16 58.39
N ILE A 14 -11.57 2.05 58.58
CA ILE A 14 -10.98 2.87 57.53
C ILE A 14 -10.13 1.94 56.65
N VAL A 15 -10.65 1.56 55.49
CA VAL A 15 -9.84 0.98 54.41
C VAL A 15 -9.41 2.12 53.50
N LEU A 16 -8.17 2.55 53.71
CA LEU A 16 -7.45 3.52 52.89
C LEU A 16 -7.03 2.81 51.58
N ILE A 17 -7.91 2.76 50.58
CA ILE A 17 -7.49 2.41 49.21
C ILE A 17 -7.03 3.71 48.54
N SER A 18 -5.71 3.74 48.38
CA SER A 18 -4.90 4.68 47.62
C SER A 18 -5.50 5.11 46.30
N LEU A 19 -5.29 6.40 45.99
CA LEU A 19 -5.54 7.04 44.71
C LEU A 19 -5.13 6.16 43.53
N ILE A 20 -6.09 5.85 42.65
CA ILE A 20 -5.82 5.61 41.24
C ILE A 20 -6.66 6.63 40.47
N PRO A 21 -6.07 7.66 39.85
CA PRO A 21 -6.82 8.49 38.92
C PRO A 21 -7.12 7.64 37.68
N HIS A 22 -8.37 7.21 37.57
CA HIS A 22 -8.85 6.53 36.38
C HIS A 22 -8.96 7.52 35.21
N VAL A 23 -8.19 7.20 34.18
CA VAL A 23 -8.41 7.49 32.76
C VAL A 23 -8.23 8.96 32.37
N ALA A 24 -6.99 9.29 32.00
CA ALA A 24 -6.76 10.25 30.95
C ALA A 24 -7.51 9.76 29.69
N LEU A 25 -8.53 10.50 29.28
CA LEU A 25 -9.11 10.38 27.95
C LEU A 25 -8.03 10.84 26.96
N ALA A 26 -7.21 9.91 26.50
CA ALA A 26 -6.26 10.16 25.42
C ALA A 26 -7.06 10.39 24.13
N ASN A 27 -7.36 11.65 23.86
CA ASN A 27 -7.67 12.12 22.52
C ASN A 27 -6.36 12.07 21.71
N SER A 28 -5.98 10.90 21.21
CA SER A 28 -4.95 10.82 20.18
C SER A 28 -5.64 10.89 18.81
N ASN A 29 -5.89 12.12 18.35
CA ASN A 29 -5.76 12.41 16.93
C ASN A 29 -4.26 12.34 16.56
N ASP A 30 -3.60 11.20 16.82
CA ASP A 30 -2.34 10.86 16.19
C ASP A 30 -2.70 10.59 14.73
N GLU A 31 -2.68 11.66 13.95
CA GLU A 31 -2.58 11.58 12.50
C GLU A 31 -1.26 10.87 12.23
N LYS A 32 -1.28 9.52 12.24
CA LYS A 32 -0.09 8.70 12.03
C LYS A 32 0.55 9.17 10.73
N SER A 33 1.73 9.77 10.86
CA SER A 33 2.59 10.20 9.75
C SER A 33 2.67 9.09 8.70
N SER A 34 2.45 9.43 7.43
CA SER A 34 2.62 8.48 6.32
C SER A 34 4.05 7.93 6.32
N PRO A 35 4.26 6.66 5.96
CA PRO A 35 5.62 6.11 5.79
C PRO A 35 6.43 6.87 4.74
N PHE A 36 5.79 7.61 3.83
CA PHE A 36 6.45 8.40 2.80
C PHE A 36 6.74 9.85 3.18
N ASP A 37 6.46 10.27 4.43
CA ASP A 37 6.71 11.63 4.91
C ASP A 37 8.19 12.04 4.88
N PHE A 38 9.10 11.06 4.85
CA PHE A 38 10.53 11.30 4.66
C PHE A 38 10.80 12.05 3.33
N LEU A 39 9.98 11.91 2.30
CA LEU A 39 10.19 12.64 1.04
C LEU A 39 10.08 14.17 1.19
N LYS A 40 9.39 14.66 2.22
CA LYS A 40 9.25 16.11 2.48
C LYS A 40 10.61 16.78 2.73
N HIS A 41 11.53 16.12 3.43
CA HIS A 41 12.83 16.70 3.76
C HIS A 41 13.84 16.62 2.60
N LEU A 42 13.56 15.81 1.58
CA LEU A 42 14.37 15.67 0.36
C LEU A 42 13.89 16.57 -0.78
N LYS A 43 12.86 17.37 -0.53
CA LYS A 43 12.25 18.22 -1.56
C LYS A 43 13.28 19.20 -2.12
N GLY A 44 13.44 19.16 -3.45
CA GLY A 44 14.40 19.98 -4.19
C GLY A 44 15.75 19.32 -4.42
N CYS A 45 16.02 18.15 -3.81
CA CYS A 45 17.27 17.43 -4.03
C CYS A 45 17.44 17.03 -5.49
N HIS A 46 18.69 17.03 -5.94
CA HIS A 46 19.08 16.80 -7.31
C HIS A 46 20.50 16.24 -7.39
N LYS A 47 20.91 15.83 -8.59
CA LYS A 47 22.22 15.22 -8.81
C LYS A 47 23.36 16.06 -8.25
N GLY A 48 24.25 15.40 -7.51
CA GLY A 48 25.40 16.01 -6.86
C GLY A 48 25.16 16.35 -5.39
N ASP A 49 23.91 16.35 -4.93
CA ASP A 49 23.59 16.52 -3.52
C ASP A 49 24.02 15.30 -2.70
N LYS A 50 24.39 15.59 -1.44
CA LYS A 50 24.62 14.58 -0.40
C LYS A 50 23.84 14.96 0.83
N LEU A 51 22.71 14.30 1.05
CA LEU A 51 21.76 14.61 2.11
C LEU A 51 21.30 13.33 2.76
N LYS A 52 21.36 13.29 4.10
CA LYS A 52 20.85 12.16 4.88
C LYS A 52 19.38 11.94 4.54
N GLY A 53 19.02 10.72 4.15
CA GLY A 53 17.66 10.40 3.70
C GLY A 53 17.58 9.93 2.24
N ILE A 54 18.65 10.15 1.46
CA ILE A 54 18.65 9.83 0.02
C ILE A 54 18.65 8.31 -0.20
N HIS A 55 19.27 7.53 0.69
CA HIS A 55 19.22 6.07 0.56
C HIS A 55 17.79 5.51 0.68
N GLU A 56 16.92 6.12 1.50
CA GLU A 56 15.51 5.75 1.60
C GLU A 56 14.74 6.05 0.29
N LEU A 57 15.08 7.15 -0.40
CA LEU A 57 14.54 7.45 -1.72
C LEU A 57 15.01 6.42 -2.77
N LYS A 58 16.26 5.97 -2.69
CA LYS A 58 16.77 4.87 -3.53
C LYS A 58 15.98 3.58 -3.27
N THR A 59 15.76 3.23 -2.00
CA THR A 59 14.96 2.05 -1.62
C THR A 59 13.52 2.15 -2.15
N TYR A 60 12.89 3.32 -2.06
CA TYR A 60 11.55 3.54 -2.63
C TYR A 60 11.53 3.27 -4.14
N LEU A 61 12.47 3.86 -4.90
CA LEU A 61 12.50 3.71 -6.35
C LEU A 61 12.92 2.31 -6.78
N GLU A 62 13.77 1.64 -6.01
CA GLU A 62 14.12 0.23 -6.21
C GLU A 62 12.92 -0.69 -5.99
N HIS A 63 12.14 -0.45 -4.92
CA HIS A 63 10.91 -1.22 -4.65
C HIS A 63 9.93 -1.17 -5.83
N PHE A 64 9.74 0.01 -6.46
CA PHE A 64 8.87 0.15 -7.63
C PHE A 64 9.55 -0.18 -8.97
N GLY A 65 10.78 -0.68 -8.94
CA GLY A 65 11.50 -1.21 -10.11
C GLY A 65 12.21 -0.16 -10.98
N TYR A 66 12.28 1.10 -10.55
CA TYR A 66 12.98 2.18 -11.27
C TYR A 66 14.49 2.13 -11.10
N LEU A 67 14.97 1.45 -10.07
CA LEU A 67 16.37 1.45 -9.67
C LEU A 67 16.81 0.01 -9.35
N ASN A 68 18.06 -0.29 -9.67
CA ASN A 68 18.68 -1.58 -9.33
C ASN A 68 20.20 -1.36 -9.27
N TYR A 69 20.72 -1.27 -8.05
CA TYR A 69 22.15 -1.15 -7.83
C TYR A 69 22.80 -2.52 -7.77
N LYS A 70 23.86 -2.71 -8.55
CA LYS A 70 24.71 -3.91 -8.43
C LYS A 70 25.61 -3.87 -7.19
N ASN A 71 25.89 -2.67 -6.68
CA ASN A 71 26.79 -2.44 -5.56
C ASN A 71 26.01 -1.91 -4.35
N GLN A 72 26.03 -2.66 -3.25
CA GLN A 72 25.33 -2.32 -2.01
C GLN A 72 25.86 -1.04 -1.34
N SER A 73 27.15 -0.73 -1.45
CA SER A 73 27.71 0.50 -0.90
C SER A 73 27.16 1.74 -1.61
N GLN A 74 26.84 1.63 -2.90
CA GLN A 74 26.22 2.71 -3.66
C GLN A 74 24.71 2.81 -3.38
N ALA A 75 24.04 1.65 -3.24
CA ALA A 75 22.64 1.57 -2.87
C ALA A 75 22.34 2.22 -1.52
N ASN A 76 23.23 2.00 -0.54
CA ASN A 76 23.03 2.39 0.84
C ASN A 76 23.66 3.74 1.22
N ASN A 77 24.27 4.46 0.26
CA ASN A 77 24.80 5.80 0.52
C ASN A 77 23.77 6.90 0.25
N ASP A 78 24.02 8.06 0.84
CA ASP A 78 23.18 9.26 0.72
C ASP A 78 23.59 10.18 -0.45
N ASP A 79 24.29 9.66 -1.46
CA ASP A 79 24.70 10.44 -2.62
C ASP A 79 23.59 10.41 -3.69
N PHE A 80 23.21 11.60 -4.20
CA PHE A 80 22.31 11.71 -5.34
C PHE A 80 23.10 11.52 -6.64
N ASP A 81 23.21 10.27 -7.08
CA ASP A 81 24.02 9.89 -8.25
C ASP A 81 23.24 9.92 -9.58
N ASP A 82 23.96 9.65 -10.67
CA ASP A 82 23.39 9.60 -12.04
C ASP A 82 22.30 8.53 -12.20
N LEU A 83 22.38 7.42 -11.44
CA LEU A 83 21.40 6.34 -11.49
C LEU A 83 20.09 6.78 -10.85
N LEU A 84 20.16 7.44 -9.69
CA LEU A 84 19.01 8.00 -9.02
C LEU A 84 18.33 9.11 -9.86
N GLU A 85 19.12 10.00 -10.47
CA GLU A 85 18.59 11.02 -11.40
C GLU A 85 17.82 10.37 -12.56
N SER A 86 18.38 9.32 -13.15
CA SER A 86 17.78 8.60 -14.27
C SER A 86 16.48 7.87 -13.86
N ALA A 87 16.47 7.27 -12.67
CA ALA A 87 15.29 6.64 -12.10
C ALA A 87 14.16 7.66 -11.86
N LEU A 88 14.49 8.83 -11.30
CA LEU A 88 13.51 9.90 -11.08
C LEU A 88 12.96 10.46 -12.39
N LYS A 89 13.80 10.67 -13.42
CA LYS A 89 13.31 11.07 -14.74
C LYS A 89 12.32 10.06 -15.32
N THR A 90 12.59 8.77 -15.13
CA THR A 90 11.71 7.69 -15.58
C THR A 90 10.40 7.68 -14.80
N TYR A 91 10.45 7.86 -13.48
CA TYR A 91 9.26 8.00 -12.63
C TYR A 91 8.40 9.18 -13.07
N GLN A 92 8.99 10.37 -13.19
CA GLN A 92 8.31 11.58 -13.62
C GLN A 92 7.62 11.37 -14.96
N LEU A 93 8.30 10.73 -15.91
CA LEU A 93 7.74 10.41 -17.21
C LEU A 93 6.54 9.45 -17.14
N ASN A 94 6.63 8.39 -16.33
CA ASN A 94 5.55 7.42 -16.15
C ASN A 94 4.28 8.03 -15.52
N TYR A 95 4.44 9.05 -14.67
CA TYR A 95 3.34 9.77 -14.02
C TYR A 95 2.98 11.10 -14.69
N HIS A 96 3.47 11.35 -15.90
CA HIS A 96 3.21 12.57 -16.67
C HIS A 96 3.56 13.87 -15.97
N LEU A 97 4.58 13.83 -15.11
CA LEU A 97 5.16 15.00 -14.49
C LEU A 97 6.18 15.65 -15.43
N LYS A 98 6.54 16.90 -15.14
CA LYS A 98 7.67 17.54 -15.81
C LYS A 98 8.94 16.74 -15.49
N VAL A 99 9.65 16.30 -16.53
CA VAL A 99 10.90 15.54 -16.36
C VAL A 99 12.03 16.51 -15.98
N THR A 100 12.28 16.64 -14.69
CA THR A 100 13.32 17.52 -14.12
C THR A 100 14.55 16.72 -13.70
N GLY A 101 14.39 15.46 -13.27
CA GLY A 101 15.44 14.67 -12.62
C GLY A 101 15.75 15.10 -11.18
N SER A 102 14.99 16.05 -10.64
CA SER A 102 15.07 16.52 -9.27
C SER A 102 13.82 16.11 -8.51
N LEU A 103 13.91 16.01 -7.18
CA LEU A 103 12.78 15.70 -6.31
C LEU A 103 11.91 16.95 -6.07
N ASP A 104 11.35 17.51 -7.14
CA ASP A 104 10.52 18.73 -7.07
C ASP A 104 9.18 18.52 -6.36
N SER A 105 8.49 19.63 -6.06
CA SER A 105 7.22 19.61 -5.30
C SER A 105 6.16 18.66 -5.87
N GLN A 106 6.04 18.57 -7.20
CA GLN A 106 5.03 17.74 -7.85
C GLN A 106 5.42 16.27 -7.75
N THR A 107 6.71 15.98 -7.91
CA THR A 107 7.27 14.64 -7.76
C THR A 107 7.09 14.12 -6.32
N VAL A 108 7.45 14.92 -5.31
CA VAL A 108 7.22 14.59 -3.89
C VAL A 108 5.73 14.34 -3.63
N SER A 109 4.86 15.26 -4.05
CA SER A 109 3.42 15.12 -3.84
C SER A 109 2.85 13.84 -4.47
N LYS A 110 3.38 13.43 -5.63
CA LYS A 110 2.92 12.21 -6.32
C LYS A 110 3.45 10.94 -5.67
N MET A 111 4.73 10.91 -5.28
CA MET A 111 5.36 9.76 -4.63
C MET A 111 4.79 9.46 -3.24
N MET A 112 4.30 10.49 -2.54
CA MET A 112 3.66 10.37 -1.23
C MET A 112 2.21 9.87 -1.27
N MET A 113 1.58 9.77 -2.44
CA MET A 113 0.21 9.26 -2.53
C MET A 113 0.17 7.77 -2.16
N PRO A 114 -0.78 7.32 -1.32
CA PRO A 114 -1.00 5.90 -1.08
C PRO A 114 -1.26 5.18 -2.40
N ARG A 115 -0.66 4.00 -2.58
CA ARG A 115 -0.63 3.33 -3.88
C ARG A 115 -0.53 1.81 -3.78
N CYS A 116 -0.68 1.15 -4.94
CA CYS A 116 -0.39 -0.27 -5.09
C CYS A 116 1.12 -0.54 -4.90
N GLY A 117 1.44 -1.66 -4.23
CA GLY A 117 2.81 -2.14 -4.00
C GLY A 117 3.39 -2.99 -5.13
N VAL A 118 2.64 -3.19 -6.22
CA VAL A 118 3.18 -3.86 -7.41
C VAL A 118 4.15 -2.90 -8.13
N PRO A 119 5.35 -3.34 -8.53
CA PRO A 119 6.32 -2.50 -9.22
C PRO A 119 5.78 -1.92 -10.54
N ASP A 120 6.17 -0.69 -10.86
CA ASP A 120 5.80 0.00 -12.11
C ASP A 120 6.59 -0.53 -13.31
N ILE A 121 7.82 -0.98 -13.04
CA ILE A 121 8.74 -1.55 -14.01
C ILE A 121 9.12 -2.95 -13.56
N VAL A 122 8.82 -3.95 -14.39
CA VAL A 122 9.14 -5.35 -14.10
C VAL A 122 10.15 -5.84 -15.12
N ASN A 123 11.37 -6.16 -14.67
CA ASN A 123 12.52 -6.55 -15.52
C ASN A 123 12.80 -5.54 -16.65
N GLY A 124 12.83 -4.24 -16.32
CA GLY A 124 13.06 -3.17 -17.30
C GLY A 124 11.92 -2.91 -18.28
N THR A 125 10.79 -3.61 -18.13
CA THR A 125 9.60 -3.42 -18.97
C THR A 125 8.54 -2.64 -18.21
N THR A 126 8.05 -1.58 -18.82
CA THR A 126 6.85 -0.85 -18.37
C THR A 126 5.91 -0.61 -19.54
N ARG A 127 4.61 -0.64 -19.28
CA ARG A 127 3.57 -0.21 -20.24
C ARG A 127 3.01 1.17 -19.92
N MET A 128 3.51 1.79 -18.86
CA MET A 128 3.32 3.23 -18.64
C MET A 128 3.94 3.97 -19.81
N THR A 129 3.37 5.12 -20.16
CA THR A 129 3.82 5.95 -21.29
C THR A 129 5.18 6.60 -20.99
N SER A 130 6.22 5.78 -21.04
CA SER A 130 7.62 6.21 -21.01
C SER A 130 7.97 6.89 -22.34
N GLY A 131 7.44 8.09 -22.57
CA GLY A 131 7.94 9.02 -23.58
C GLY A 131 8.11 8.45 -24.98
N LYS A 132 7.22 7.56 -25.43
CA LYS A 132 7.12 7.22 -26.85
C LYS A 132 6.81 8.52 -27.60
N LYS A 133 7.85 9.21 -28.07
CA LYS A 133 7.72 10.22 -29.12
C LYS A 133 7.00 9.52 -30.25
N ASN A 134 5.78 9.98 -30.55
CA ASN A 134 5.01 9.56 -31.71
C ASN A 134 5.84 9.84 -32.99
N GLN A 135 6.73 8.92 -33.34
CA GLN A 135 7.28 8.83 -34.68
C GLN A 135 6.30 8.00 -35.49
N ARG A 136 5.14 8.59 -35.81
CA ARG A 136 4.28 8.32 -36.97
C ARG A 136 2.93 9.00 -36.78
N HIS A 137 2.69 10.02 -37.60
CA HIS A 137 1.35 10.46 -37.97
C HIS A 137 0.57 9.26 -38.51
N SER A 138 -0.55 8.89 -37.88
CA SER A 138 -1.71 8.32 -38.57
C SER A 138 -2.92 8.39 -37.64
N SER A 139 -4.07 8.66 -38.26
CA SER A 139 -5.32 9.14 -37.68
C SER A 139 -5.95 8.23 -36.63
N THR A 140 -6.69 8.86 -35.70
CA THR A 140 -7.76 8.27 -34.87
C THR A 140 -7.36 6.99 -34.12
N SER A 141 -6.56 7.12 -33.08
CA SER A 141 -6.41 6.08 -32.08
C SER A 141 -6.60 6.71 -30.71
N PHE A 142 -7.65 6.28 -29.99
CA PHE A 142 -7.82 6.61 -28.59
C PHE A 142 -6.55 6.18 -27.85
N HIS A 143 -5.79 7.15 -27.34
CA HIS A 143 -4.59 6.87 -26.56
C HIS A 143 -5.01 6.40 -25.17
N THR A 144 -5.35 5.12 -25.04
CA THR A 144 -5.55 4.50 -23.73
C THR A 144 -4.19 4.41 -23.04
N VAL A 145 -3.93 5.30 -22.07
CA VAL A 145 -2.75 5.24 -21.21
C VAL A 145 -2.97 4.11 -20.21
N SER A 146 -2.16 3.06 -20.28
CA SER A 146 -2.17 2.01 -19.25
C SER A 146 -1.23 2.41 -18.11
N HIS A 147 -1.78 2.82 -16.98
CA HIS A 147 -1.03 3.03 -15.72
C HIS A 147 -0.75 1.72 -14.98
N TYR A 148 -0.55 0.63 -15.71
CA TYR A 148 -0.30 -0.68 -15.15
C TYR A 148 0.76 -1.41 -15.97
N THR A 149 1.51 -2.28 -15.30
CA THR A 149 2.47 -3.19 -15.94
C THR A 149 2.03 -4.63 -15.71
N PHE A 150 2.42 -5.53 -16.61
CA PHE A 150 2.16 -6.95 -16.44
C PHE A 150 3.38 -7.64 -15.84
N PHE A 151 3.14 -8.69 -15.06
CA PHE A 151 4.20 -9.61 -14.63
C PHE A 151 4.97 -10.19 -15.82
N ARG A 152 6.22 -10.59 -15.58
CA ARG A 152 7.08 -11.21 -16.59
C ARG A 152 6.38 -12.41 -17.24
N GLY A 153 6.40 -12.46 -18.58
CA GLY A 153 5.71 -13.50 -19.35
C GLY A 153 4.21 -13.27 -19.53
N SER A 154 3.67 -12.17 -18.99
CA SER A 154 2.23 -11.85 -19.03
C SER A 154 1.35 -13.06 -18.67
N PRO A 155 1.60 -13.71 -17.51
CA PRO A 155 0.86 -14.89 -17.08
C PRO A 155 -0.63 -14.60 -17.03
N LYS A 156 -1.42 -15.59 -17.46
CA LYS A 156 -2.88 -15.55 -17.47
C LYS A 156 -3.40 -16.81 -16.82
N TRP A 157 -4.65 -16.75 -16.37
CA TRP A 157 -5.40 -17.97 -16.13
C TRP A 157 -5.45 -18.80 -17.41
N PRO A 158 -5.44 -20.14 -17.33
CA PRO A 158 -5.60 -20.99 -18.50
C PRO A 158 -6.78 -20.54 -19.35
N ALA A 159 -6.68 -20.63 -20.67
CA ALA A 159 -7.71 -20.14 -21.57
C ALA A 159 -9.09 -20.81 -21.37
N SER A 160 -9.14 -21.96 -20.70
CA SER A 160 -10.37 -22.65 -20.31
C SER A 160 -10.94 -22.23 -18.95
N LYS A 161 -10.20 -21.45 -18.16
CA LYS A 161 -10.50 -21.15 -16.76
C LYS A 161 -11.04 -19.74 -16.58
N TYR A 162 -12.34 -19.59 -16.87
CA TYR A 162 -13.07 -18.34 -16.66
C TYR A 162 -13.90 -18.32 -15.37
N SER A 163 -14.21 -19.49 -14.78
CA SER A 163 -14.82 -19.55 -13.44
C SER A 163 -13.72 -19.69 -12.40
N LEU A 164 -13.48 -18.61 -11.66
CA LEU A 164 -12.45 -18.53 -10.62
C LEU A 164 -13.10 -18.54 -9.24
N THR A 165 -12.44 -19.18 -8.28
CA THR A 165 -12.84 -19.11 -6.88
C THR A 165 -12.00 -18.08 -6.13
N TYR A 166 -12.59 -17.42 -5.14
CA TYR A 166 -11.84 -16.57 -4.21
C TYR A 166 -12.17 -16.91 -2.75
N GLY A 167 -11.17 -16.81 -1.88
CA GLY A 167 -11.30 -17.12 -0.47
C GLY A 167 -10.53 -16.11 0.37
N PHE A 168 -10.95 -15.94 1.63
CA PHE A 168 -10.31 -15.04 2.58
C PHE A 168 -9.56 -15.83 3.63
N LEU A 169 -8.39 -15.33 4.03
CA LEU A 169 -7.65 -15.88 5.16
C LEU A 169 -8.56 -15.94 6.40
N PRO A 170 -8.48 -17.02 7.22
CA PRO A 170 -9.31 -17.14 8.41
C PRO A 170 -9.23 -15.92 9.32
N ARG A 171 -10.38 -15.54 9.90
CA ARG A 171 -10.55 -14.35 10.77
C ARG A 171 -10.47 -12.99 10.07
N THR A 172 -10.52 -12.95 8.74
CA THR A 172 -10.77 -11.69 8.02
C THR A 172 -12.10 -11.06 8.50
N PRO A 173 -12.14 -9.76 8.83
CA PRO A 173 -13.38 -9.09 9.23
C PRO A 173 -14.39 -9.00 8.08
N SER A 174 -15.68 -9.23 8.35
CA SER A 174 -16.75 -9.15 7.32
C SER A 174 -16.78 -7.80 6.59
N ARG A 175 -16.56 -6.70 7.31
CA ARG A 175 -16.47 -5.33 6.73
C ARG A 175 -15.42 -5.19 5.63
N ALA A 176 -14.39 -6.03 5.63
CA ALA A 176 -13.34 -6.05 4.62
C ALA A 176 -13.67 -6.97 3.44
N MET A 177 -14.59 -7.93 3.63
CA MET A 177 -14.99 -8.90 2.61
C MET A 177 -15.95 -8.30 1.58
N ASP A 178 -16.91 -7.48 2.03
CA ASP A 178 -17.96 -6.95 1.15
C ASP A 178 -17.43 -6.05 0.02
N PRO A 179 -16.47 -5.14 0.25
CA PRO A 179 -15.86 -4.36 -0.84
C PRO A 179 -15.16 -5.25 -1.88
N VAL A 180 -14.46 -6.28 -1.42
CA VAL A 180 -13.75 -7.23 -2.29
C VAL A 180 -14.73 -8.04 -3.13
N ALA A 181 -15.84 -8.49 -2.54
CA ALA A 181 -16.91 -9.16 -3.28
C ALA A 181 -17.53 -8.27 -4.36
N ARG A 182 -17.76 -6.98 -4.07
CA ARG A 182 -18.23 -6.00 -5.06
C ARG A 182 -17.21 -5.77 -6.18
N ALA A 183 -15.93 -5.68 -5.86
CA ALA A 183 -14.88 -5.56 -6.89
C ALA A 183 -14.93 -6.75 -7.86
N PHE A 184 -15.06 -7.98 -7.38
CA PHE A 184 -15.25 -9.14 -8.27
C PHE A 184 -16.54 -9.11 -9.09
N GLN A 185 -17.62 -8.56 -8.55
CA GLN A 185 -18.86 -8.35 -9.33
C GLN A 185 -18.61 -7.37 -10.48
N THR A 186 -17.89 -6.27 -10.24
CA THR A 186 -17.50 -5.32 -11.29
C THR A 186 -16.67 -6.00 -12.38
N TRP A 187 -15.67 -6.80 -12.01
CA TRP A 187 -14.88 -7.57 -12.98
C TRP A 187 -15.72 -8.60 -13.76
N ALA A 188 -16.63 -9.31 -13.10
CA ALA A 188 -17.53 -10.26 -13.77
C ALA A 188 -18.48 -9.56 -14.75
N ALA A 189 -18.95 -8.36 -14.43
CA ALA A 189 -19.86 -7.61 -15.29
C ALA A 189 -19.19 -7.09 -16.58
N ASN A 190 -17.87 -6.93 -16.58
CA ASN A 190 -17.10 -6.33 -17.67
C ASN A 190 -16.17 -7.32 -18.40
N THR A 191 -16.23 -8.61 -18.06
CA THR A 191 -15.37 -9.63 -18.66
C THR A 191 -16.11 -10.96 -18.81
N HIS A 192 -15.46 -11.98 -19.38
CA HIS A 192 -15.99 -13.35 -19.40
C HIS A 192 -15.77 -14.12 -18.10
N PHE A 193 -15.08 -13.54 -17.11
CA PHE A 193 -14.81 -14.21 -15.85
C PHE A 193 -16.05 -14.27 -14.96
N ARG A 194 -16.15 -15.35 -14.18
CA ARG A 194 -17.12 -15.56 -13.12
C ARG A 194 -16.36 -15.81 -11.82
N PHE A 195 -16.82 -15.23 -10.73
CA PHE A 195 -16.17 -15.35 -9.43
C PHE A 195 -17.12 -15.97 -8.41
N ALA A 196 -16.66 -16.98 -7.69
CA ALA A 196 -17.41 -17.61 -6.62
C ALA A 196 -16.59 -17.62 -5.32
N ARG A 197 -17.19 -17.15 -4.23
CA ARG A 197 -16.55 -17.23 -2.92
C ARG A 197 -16.56 -18.67 -2.41
N VAL A 198 -15.43 -19.16 -1.94
CA VAL A 198 -15.31 -20.45 -1.25
C VAL A 198 -14.97 -20.26 0.23
N GLN A 199 -15.37 -21.21 1.08
CA GLN A 199 -15.08 -21.17 2.52
C GLN A 199 -13.65 -21.60 2.81
N ASP A 200 -13.17 -22.64 2.12
CA ASP A 200 -11.80 -23.09 2.25
C ASP A 200 -10.86 -22.20 1.43
N TYR A 201 -10.16 -21.33 2.15
CA TYR A 201 -9.14 -20.44 1.59
C TYR A 201 -8.03 -21.18 0.83
N THR A 202 -7.66 -22.37 1.27
CA THR A 202 -6.48 -23.07 0.74
C THR A 202 -6.71 -23.59 -0.67
N THR A 203 -7.97 -23.87 -1.03
CA THR A 203 -8.38 -24.36 -2.35
C THR A 203 -8.84 -23.25 -3.30
N ALA A 204 -8.86 -21.99 -2.86
CA ALA A 204 -9.23 -20.87 -3.71
C ALA A 204 -8.19 -20.57 -4.79
N ASP A 205 -8.67 -20.21 -5.99
CA ASP A 205 -7.81 -19.70 -7.07
C ASP A 205 -7.19 -18.37 -6.68
N ILE A 206 -8.00 -17.47 -6.11
CA ILE A 206 -7.58 -16.16 -5.62
C ILE A 206 -7.66 -16.14 -4.09
N LYS A 207 -6.52 -15.91 -3.45
CA LYS A 207 -6.33 -16.04 -2.01
C LYS A 207 -6.12 -14.65 -1.40
N ILE A 208 -7.12 -14.16 -0.68
CA ILE A 208 -7.13 -12.81 -0.12
C ILE A 208 -6.68 -12.82 1.33
N GLY A 209 -5.62 -12.07 1.63
CA GLY A 209 -5.06 -11.89 2.96
C GLY A 209 -5.01 -10.43 3.39
N PHE A 210 -5.04 -10.21 4.70
CA PHE A 210 -4.84 -8.89 5.31
C PHE A 210 -3.65 -9.03 6.26
N HIS A 211 -2.55 -8.38 5.92
CA HIS A 211 -1.27 -8.55 6.60
C HIS A 211 -0.73 -7.20 7.09
N ARG A 212 0.26 -7.23 7.97
CA ARG A 212 1.00 -6.05 8.43
C ARG A 212 2.48 -6.33 8.28
N GLY A 213 3.26 -5.30 7.93
CA GLY A 213 4.72 -5.41 7.87
C GLY A 213 5.19 -6.58 6.99
N ASN A 214 6.30 -7.20 7.39
CA ASN A 214 6.78 -8.42 6.77
C ASN A 214 5.84 -9.60 7.04
N HIS A 215 5.35 -10.22 5.97
CA HIS A 215 4.42 -11.35 6.01
C HIS A 215 4.87 -12.54 5.15
N GLY A 216 6.19 -12.68 4.95
CA GLY A 216 6.82 -13.91 4.48
C GLY A 216 6.84 -14.12 2.97
N ASP A 217 6.44 -13.13 2.17
CA ASP A 217 6.44 -13.20 0.70
C ASP A 217 7.45 -12.26 0.03
N GLY A 218 8.28 -11.57 0.83
CA GLY A 218 9.29 -10.62 0.37
C GLY A 218 8.78 -9.20 0.09
N ASN A 219 7.47 -8.95 0.16
CA ASN A 219 6.86 -7.64 -0.08
C ASN A 219 6.27 -7.12 1.23
N SER A 220 7.10 -6.52 2.09
CA SER A 220 6.61 -6.02 3.38
C SER A 220 5.71 -4.80 3.22
N PHE A 221 4.64 -4.71 4.01
CA PHE A 221 3.85 -3.47 4.13
C PHE A 221 4.55 -2.44 5.02
N ASP A 222 4.25 -1.17 4.80
CA ASP A 222 4.89 -0.01 5.43
C ASP A 222 3.96 0.74 6.41
N GLY A 223 2.73 0.26 6.58
CA GLY A 223 1.74 0.82 7.48
C GLY A 223 0.86 1.87 6.80
N ARG A 224 0.08 2.58 7.61
CA ARG A 224 -1.00 3.45 7.11
C ARG A 224 -0.50 4.53 6.14
N GLY A 225 -1.17 4.65 5.00
CA GLY A 225 -0.98 5.75 4.05
C GLY A 225 0.24 5.57 3.13
N GLY A 226 0.74 4.34 3.00
CA GLY A 226 1.80 3.94 2.07
C GLY A 226 1.31 2.95 1.01
N ILE A 227 1.86 1.75 1.03
CA ILE A 227 1.47 0.63 0.18
C ILE A 227 0.17 0.02 0.72
N LEU A 228 -0.89 0.13 -0.08
CA LEU A 228 -2.23 -0.31 0.32
C LEU A 228 -2.46 -1.82 0.17
N ALA A 229 -1.85 -2.40 -0.87
CA ALA A 229 -2.04 -3.78 -1.27
C ALA A 229 -1.02 -4.20 -2.31
N HIS A 230 -0.80 -5.51 -2.45
CA HIS A 230 -0.16 -6.11 -3.61
C HIS A 230 -0.83 -7.41 -4.00
N ALA A 231 -0.65 -7.79 -5.26
CA ALA A 231 -1.15 -9.03 -5.81
C ALA A 231 -0.04 -9.78 -6.54
N PHE A 232 -0.21 -11.09 -6.67
CA PHE A 232 0.65 -11.96 -7.44
C PHE A 232 0.00 -12.30 -8.78
N ALA A 233 0.81 -12.76 -9.72
CA ALA A 233 0.37 -13.19 -11.04
C ALA A 233 -0.76 -14.23 -10.97
N PRO A 234 -1.58 -14.35 -12.05
CA PRO A 234 -2.50 -15.47 -12.21
C PRO A 234 -1.80 -16.82 -11.98
N GLN A 235 -2.52 -17.78 -11.41
CA GLN A 235 -2.05 -19.09 -10.95
C GLN A 235 -1.24 -19.12 -9.63
N ASP A 236 -0.60 -18.02 -9.20
CA ASP A 236 -0.24 -17.84 -7.79
C ASP A 236 -1.49 -17.40 -7.02
N GLY A 237 -2.13 -16.33 -7.51
CA GLY A 237 -3.45 -15.90 -7.08
C GLY A 237 -3.52 -15.28 -5.69
N ARG A 238 -2.40 -15.10 -4.98
CA ARG A 238 -2.38 -14.35 -3.73
C ARG A 238 -2.66 -12.86 -3.98
N PHE A 239 -3.46 -12.28 -3.11
CA PHE A 239 -3.77 -10.85 -3.04
C PHE A 239 -3.73 -10.44 -1.58
N HIS A 240 -2.86 -9.51 -1.22
CA HIS A 240 -2.71 -9.04 0.16
C HIS A 240 -3.04 -7.56 0.28
N TYR A 241 -3.77 -7.19 1.32
CA TYR A 241 -4.01 -5.81 1.73
C TYR A 241 -3.18 -5.47 2.97
N ASP A 242 -2.77 -4.22 3.11
CA ASP A 242 -2.25 -3.70 4.38
C ASP A 242 -3.41 -3.55 5.38
N ALA A 243 -3.31 -4.30 6.48
CA ALA A 243 -4.29 -4.27 7.55
C ALA A 243 -4.26 -2.97 8.39
N ASP A 244 -3.21 -2.15 8.28
CA ASP A 244 -3.11 -0.86 8.98
C ASP A 244 -3.91 0.27 8.30
N ASP A 245 -4.18 0.14 7.00
CA ASP A 245 -5.07 1.04 6.25
C ASP A 245 -6.55 0.75 6.48
N MET A 246 -6.89 -0.44 6.94
CA MET A 246 -8.29 -0.82 7.23
C MET A 246 -8.94 -0.04 8.38
N GLY A 247 -8.18 0.70 9.18
CA GLY A 247 -8.63 1.30 10.44
C GLY A 247 -9.27 2.69 10.36
N SER A 248 -9.42 3.29 9.19
CA SER A 248 -10.01 4.64 9.08
C SER A 248 -10.57 4.89 7.69
N GLY A 249 -11.87 4.68 7.52
CA GLY A 249 -12.63 5.27 6.40
C GLY A 249 -11.96 5.19 5.03
N CYS A 250 -11.38 4.04 4.65
CA CYS A 250 -10.93 3.82 3.27
C CYS A 250 -12.08 4.18 2.35
N ASN A 251 -11.94 5.31 1.65
CA ASN A 251 -12.87 5.69 0.60
C ASN A 251 -12.78 4.56 -0.45
N PRO A 252 -13.88 3.83 -0.74
CA PRO A 252 -13.87 2.69 -1.65
C PRO A 252 -13.30 2.99 -3.04
N ARG A 253 -13.21 4.28 -3.41
CA ARG A 253 -12.64 4.74 -4.69
C ARG A 253 -11.20 4.29 -4.95
N ILE A 254 -10.40 4.00 -3.93
CA ILE A 254 -9.00 3.57 -4.15
C ILE A 254 -8.91 2.09 -4.61
N ILE A 255 -10.00 1.33 -4.49
CA ILE A 255 -10.06 -0.08 -4.96
C ILE A 255 -10.74 -0.18 -6.34
N GLU A 256 -11.24 0.93 -6.89
CA GLU A 256 -12.10 0.92 -8.09
C GLU A 256 -11.46 1.52 -9.37
N ASP A 257 -10.23 2.05 -9.30
CA ASP A 257 -9.44 2.52 -10.45
C ASP A 257 -8.29 1.55 -10.81
#